data_AF-A0A947QK66-F1
#
_entry.id   AF-A0A947QK66-F1
#
_cell.length_a   1.000
_cell.length_b   1.000
_cell.length_c   1.000
_cell.angle_alpha   90.00
_cell.angle_beta   90.00
_cell.angle_gamma   90.00
#
_symmetry.space_group_name_H-M   'P 1'
#
loop_
_entity.id
_entity.type
_entity.pdbx_description
1 polymer ?
#
loop_
_entity_poly.entity_id
_entity_poly.type
_entity_poly.pdbx_seq_one_letter_code
_entity_poly.pdbx_strand_id
1 'polypeptide(L)'
;MTYLCCTKKLLKEMGISRDQIVRETDDNSLLGAWYANLFKIGRHKCLIFTNKTTFFTLICHEVKITEIRNLPDTFRKWLEKTLKDEKIDDVIIQRLLSDCQEIKYSYTSDRGATGIMVNHTLNLNPYSPNGTEYLF
;
A
#
# COMPACT_ATOMS: atom_id res chain seq x y z
N MET A 1 -4.86 -11.63 9.90
CA MET A 1 -3.44 -11.42 9.52
C MET A 1 -3.39 -11.24 8.04
N THR A 2 -2.75 -10.19 7.54
CA THR A 2 -2.67 -9.86 6.10
C THR A 2 -1.22 -9.71 5.64
N TYR A 3 -1.00 -9.78 4.33
CA TYR A 3 0.30 -9.53 3.71
C TYR A 3 0.33 -8.14 3.06
N LEU A 4 1.40 -7.39 3.33
CA LEU A 4 1.81 -6.25 2.50
C LEU A 4 2.93 -6.70 1.56
N CYS A 5 2.57 -6.92 0.31
CA CYS A 5 3.46 -7.26 -0.80
C CYS A 5 4.09 -5.98 -1.35
N CYS A 6 5.28 -5.66 -0.85
CA CYS A 6 5.94 -4.39 -1.08
C CYS A 6 6.97 -4.46 -2.22
N THR A 7 7.13 -3.37 -2.97
CA THR A 7 8.24 -3.25 -3.92
C THR A 7 9.57 -3.19 -3.18
N LYS A 8 10.66 -3.61 -3.86
CA LYS A 8 12.03 -3.53 -3.30
C LYS A 8 12.39 -2.12 -2.84
N LYS A 9 11.92 -1.10 -3.58
CA LYS A 9 12.12 0.32 -3.28
C LYS A 9 11.47 0.69 -1.95
N LEU A 10 10.21 0.30 -1.73
CA LEU A 10 9.50 0.56 -0.49
C LEU A 10 10.16 -0.16 0.69
N LEU A 11 10.46 -1.46 0.56
CA LEU A 11 11.13 -2.24 1.61
C LEU A 11 12.47 -1.61 2.05
N LYS A 12 13.26 -1.13 1.08
CA LYS A 12 14.52 -0.42 1.36
C LYS A 12 14.28 0.89 2.14
N GLU A 13 13.27 1.67 1.75
CA GLU A 13 12.94 2.94 2.43
C GLU A 13 12.46 2.70 3.88
N MET A 14 11.73 1.61 4.09
CA MET A 14 11.28 1.17 5.41
C MET A 14 12.43 0.69 6.31
N GLY A 15 13.55 0.25 5.71
CA GLY A 15 14.66 -0.37 6.44
C GLY A 15 14.38 -1.80 6.88
N ILE A 16 13.47 -2.51 6.19
CA ILE A 16 13.14 -3.92 6.48
C ILE A 16 14.26 -4.83 5.97
N SER A 17 14.74 -5.73 6.83
CA SER A 17 15.77 -6.71 6.49
C SER A 17 15.15 -7.91 5.76
N ARG A 18 15.98 -8.66 4.99
CA ARG A 18 15.48 -9.75 4.14
C ARG A 18 14.86 -10.90 4.93
N ASP A 19 15.33 -11.15 6.15
CA ASP A 19 14.83 -12.16 7.08
C ASP A 19 13.42 -11.86 7.60
N GLN A 20 12.99 -10.60 7.54
CA GLN A 20 11.63 -10.19 7.90
C GLN A 20 10.64 -10.33 6.73
N ILE A 21 11.13 -10.67 5.54
CA ILE A 21 10.31 -10.83 4.34
C ILE A 21 10.00 -12.30 4.14
N VAL A 22 8.71 -12.62 4.13
CA VAL A 22 8.20 -13.98 4.00
C VAL A 22 7.53 -14.16 2.63
N ARG A 23 7.36 -15.41 2.22
CA ARG A 23 6.55 -15.73 1.04
C ARG A 23 5.07 -15.51 1.38
N GLU A 24 4.35 -14.81 0.50
CA GLU A 24 2.88 -14.78 0.51
C GLU A 24 2.35 -16.21 0.38
N THR A 25 1.54 -16.63 1.34
CA THR A 25 0.77 -17.89 1.28
C THR A 25 -0.71 -17.55 1.15
N ASP A 26 -1.54 -18.55 0.88
CA ASP A 26 -2.99 -18.38 0.97
C ASP A 26 -3.32 -17.90 2.39
N ASP A 27 -3.84 -16.68 2.48
CA ASP A 27 -4.30 -16.09 3.73
C ASP A 27 -5.81 -16.23 3.85
N ASN A 28 -6.30 -16.42 5.06
CA ASN A 28 -7.73 -16.46 5.38
C ASN A 28 -8.24 -15.08 5.84
N SER A 29 -7.53 -14.01 5.49
CA SER A 29 -7.91 -12.65 5.85
C SER A 29 -9.11 -12.23 5.00
N LEU A 30 -9.97 -11.37 5.55
CA LEU A 30 -11.22 -10.94 4.89
C LEU A 30 -10.95 -10.25 3.56
N LEU A 31 -9.86 -9.50 3.45
CA LEU A 31 -9.51 -8.76 2.23
C LEU A 31 -8.35 -9.39 1.45
N GLY A 32 -7.68 -10.40 1.99
CA GLY A 32 -6.48 -10.94 1.37
C GLY A 32 -5.27 -10.01 1.47
N ALA A 33 -4.25 -10.36 0.70
CA ALA A 33 -3.03 -9.58 0.54
C ALA A 33 -3.25 -8.24 -0.17
N TRP A 34 -2.36 -7.31 0.14
CA TRP A 34 -2.31 -5.97 -0.45
C TRP A 34 -0.94 -5.71 -1.05
N TYR A 35 -0.92 -5.01 -2.18
CA TYR A 35 0.29 -4.64 -2.90
C TYR A 35 0.61 -3.18 -2.60
N ALA A 36 1.85 -2.89 -2.23
CA ALA A 36 2.26 -1.57 -1.80
C ALA A 36 3.47 -1.05 -2.57
N ASN A 37 3.43 0.22 -2.97
CA ASN A 37 4.53 0.89 -3.65
C ASN A 37 4.76 2.32 -3.14
N LEU A 38 6.01 2.77 -3.22
CA LEU A 38 6.44 4.13 -2.93
C LEU A 38 6.73 4.88 -4.24
N PHE A 39 5.98 5.96 -4.46
CA PHE A 39 6.15 6.83 -5.60
C PHE A 39 6.22 8.30 -5.17
N LYS A 40 6.31 9.21 -6.15
CA LYS A 40 6.32 10.65 -5.89
C LYS A 40 5.30 11.35 -6.77
N ILE A 41 4.70 12.40 -6.23
CA ILE A 41 3.97 13.42 -6.99
C ILE A 41 4.71 14.73 -6.71
N GLY A 42 5.33 15.31 -7.74
CA GLY A 42 6.29 16.39 -7.55
C GLY A 42 7.43 15.99 -6.61
N ARG A 43 7.65 16.78 -5.57
CA ARG A 43 8.67 16.52 -4.53
C ARG A 43 8.18 15.65 -3.37
N HIS A 44 6.89 15.31 -3.34
CA HIS A 44 6.24 14.67 -2.20
C HIS A 44 6.23 13.15 -2.36
N LYS A 45 6.65 12.43 -1.31
CA LYS A 45 6.55 10.97 -1.26
C LYS A 45 5.09 10.57 -1.08
N CYS A 46 4.66 9.56 -1.82
CA CYS A 46 3.31 9.02 -1.78
C CYS A 46 3.35 7.50 -1.67
N LEU A 47 2.39 6.94 -0.95
CA LEU A 47 2.17 5.48 -0.91
C LEU A 47 0.91 5.15 -1.71
N ILE A 48 0.97 4.03 -2.40
CA ILE A 48 -0.19 3.39 -3.01
C ILE A 48 -0.32 1.99 -2.41
N PHE A 49 -1.54 1.62 -2.04
CA PHE A 49 -1.90 0.28 -1.61
C PHE A 49 -3.03 -0.21 -2.50
N THR A 50 -2.89 -1.38 -3.11
CA THR A 50 -3.91 -1.97 -3.96
C THR A 50 -4.22 -3.37 -3.46
N ASN A 51 -5.49 -3.62 -3.18
CA ASN A 51 -5.94 -4.95 -2.79
C ASN A 51 -5.72 -5.95 -3.94
N LYS A 52 -5.20 -7.15 -3.63
CA LYS A 52 -4.88 -8.16 -4.66
C LYS A 52 -6.10 -8.62 -5.46
N THR A 53 -7.24 -8.80 -4.79
CA THR A 53 -8.44 -9.42 -5.37
C THR A 53 -9.38 -8.41 -5.99
N THR A 54 -9.64 -7.31 -5.28
CA THR A 54 -10.65 -6.31 -5.68
C THR A 54 -10.05 -5.14 -6.44
N PHE A 55 -8.73 -4.99 -6.42
CA PHE A 55 -8.01 -3.81 -6.91
C PHE A 55 -8.44 -2.48 -6.27
N PHE A 56 -9.18 -2.55 -5.18
CA PHE A 56 -9.48 -1.38 -4.36
C PHE A 56 -8.18 -0.72 -3.91
N THR A 57 -8.04 0.57 -4.21
CA THR A 57 -6.77 1.28 -4.15
C THR A 57 -6.84 2.47 -3.22
N LEU A 58 -5.88 2.54 -2.30
CA LEU A 58 -5.68 3.64 -1.35
C LEU A 58 -4.46 4.44 -1.79
N ILE A 59 -4.54 5.78 -1.79
CA ILE A 59 -3.43 6.65 -2.12
C ILE A 59 -3.17 7.63 -0.99
N CYS A 60 -2.00 7.52 -0.39
CA CYS A 60 -1.55 8.36 0.70
C CYS A 60 -0.63 9.44 0.14
N HIS A 61 -1.10 10.68 0.08
CA HIS A 61 -0.31 11.82 -0.38
C HIS A 61 0.59 12.36 0.75
N GLU A 62 1.73 12.95 0.39
CA GLU A 62 2.59 13.71 1.31
C GLU A 62 3.08 12.94 2.55
N VAL A 63 3.37 11.65 2.39
CA VAL A 63 3.78 10.80 3.52
C VAL A 63 5.20 11.11 4.01
N LYS A 64 5.35 11.19 5.33
CA LYS A 64 6.66 11.38 5.98
C LYS A 64 7.44 10.08 6.04
N ILE A 65 8.77 10.19 6.17
CA ILE A 65 9.64 9.01 6.34
C ILE A 65 9.28 8.17 7.57
N THR A 66 8.82 8.81 8.65
CA THR A 66 8.35 8.14 9.87
C THR A 66 7.09 7.31 9.62
N GLU A 67 6.18 7.80 8.77
CA GLU A 67 4.98 7.08 8.36
C GLU A 67 5.31 5.92 7.42
N ILE A 68 6.27 6.10 6.51
CA ILE A 68 6.77 5.01 5.65
C ILE A 68 7.40 3.89 6.49
N ARG A 69 8.25 4.24 7.47
CA ARG A 69 8.90 3.26 8.35
C ARG A 69 7.91 2.57 9.30
N ASN A 70 6.78 3.21 9.60
CA ASN A 70 5.67 2.60 10.31
C ASN A 70 4.50 2.29 9.35
N LEU A 71 4.80 1.51 8.30
CA LEU A 71 3.83 1.18 7.26
C LEU A 71 2.54 0.52 7.77
N PRO A 72 2.55 -0.38 8.78
CA PRO A 72 1.33 -1.01 9.30
C PRO A 72 0.32 -0.01 9.84
N ASP A 73 0.77 0.95 10.66
CA ASP A 73 -0.11 1.99 11.21
C ASP A 73 -0.58 2.95 10.12
N THR A 74 0.31 3.32 9.19
CA THR A 74 -0.03 4.16 8.05
C THR A 74 -1.11 3.49 7.19
N PHE A 75 -0.95 2.22 6.85
CA PHE A 75 -1.93 1.45 6.07
C PHE A 75 -3.29 1.41 6.76
N ARG A 76 -3.34 1.03 8.05
CA ARG A 76 -4.60 0.95 8.82
C ARG A 76 -5.31 2.30 8.90
N LYS A 77 -4.56 3.37 9.21
CA LYS A 77 -5.08 4.74 9.29
C LYS A 77 -5.72 5.17 7.97
N TRP A 78 -5.05 4.93 6.85
CA TRP A 78 -5.56 5.32 5.53
C TRP A 78 -6.70 4.42 5.04
N LEU A 79 -6.67 3.13 5.37
CA LEU A 79 -7.78 2.22 5.11
C LEU A 79 -9.03 2.66 5.87
N GLU A 80 -8.92 2.91 7.18
CA GLU A 80 -10.02 3.42 8.00
C GLU A 80 -10.59 4.72 7.44
N LYS A 81 -9.72 5.70 7.16
CA LYS A 81 -10.14 6.98 6.60
C LYS A 81 -10.90 6.80 5.28
N THR A 82 -10.36 6.00 4.37
CA THR A 82 -10.97 5.82 3.04
C THR A 82 -12.31 5.11 3.15
N LEU A 83 -12.43 4.06 3.98
CA LEU A 83 -13.69 3.37 4.19
C LEU A 83 -14.76 4.27 4.83
N LYS A 84 -14.37 5.16 5.75
CA LYS A 84 -15.26 6.19 6.31
C LYS A 84 -15.72 7.19 5.26
N ASP A 85 -14.81 7.65 4.40
CA ASP A 85 -15.12 8.56 3.29
C ASP A 85 -16.09 7.90 2.29
N GLU A 86 -15.99 6.57 2.09
CA GLU A 86 -16.92 5.73 1.32
C GLU A 86 -18.23 5.38 2.08
N LYS A 87 -18.43 5.94 3.28
CA LYS A 87 -19.62 5.74 4.14
C LYS A 87 -19.89 4.29 4.51
N ILE A 88 -18.84 3.48 4.63
CA ILE A 88 -18.93 2.12 5.17
C ILE A 88 -19.21 2.20 6.68
N ASP A 89 -20.07 1.30 7.17
CA ASP A 89 -20.44 1.24 8.57
C ASP A 89 -19.25 0.94 9.49
N ASP A 90 -19.15 1.65 10.62
CA ASP A 90 -18.03 1.54 11.56
C ASP A 90 -17.83 0.11 12.08
N VAL A 91 -18.89 -0.69 12.25
CA VAL A 91 -18.79 -2.10 12.69
C VAL A 91 -18.04 -2.92 11.66
N ILE A 92 -18.29 -2.68 10.37
CA ILE A 92 -17.57 -3.36 9.27
C ILE A 92 -16.12 -2.89 9.25
N ILE A 93 -15.89 -1.58 9.38
CA ILE A 93 -14.53 -1.02 9.39
C ILE A 93 -13.69 -1.64 10.52
N GLN A 94 -14.22 -1.73 11.74
CA GLN A 94 -13.50 -2.33 12.87
C GLN A 94 -13.17 -3.80 12.63
N ARG A 95 -14.09 -4.57 12.02
CA ARG A 95 -13.83 -5.96 11.63
C ARG A 95 -12.68 -6.07 10.62
N LEU A 96 -12.64 -5.20 9.62
CA LEU A 96 -11.58 -5.15 8.62
C LEU A 96 -10.23 -4.75 9.22
N LEU A 97 -10.21 -3.74 10.09
CA LEU A 97 -8.99 -3.29 10.78
C LEU A 97 -8.46 -4.34 11.75
N SER A 98 -9.35 -5.07 12.44
CA SER A 98 -8.96 -6.17 13.33
C SER A 98 -8.23 -7.27 12.56
N ASP A 99 -8.66 -7.58 11.34
CA ASP A 99 -8.00 -8.57 10.50
C ASP A 99 -6.62 -8.12 10.00
N CYS A 100 -6.42 -6.79 9.90
CA CYS A 100 -5.17 -6.14 9.53
C CYS A 100 -4.26 -5.80 10.74
N GLN A 101 -4.51 -6.35 11.94
CA GLN A 101 -3.66 -6.10 13.12
C GLN A 101 -2.25 -6.69 12.94
N GLU A 102 -2.18 -7.97 12.53
CA GLU A 102 -0.93 -8.63 12.19
C GLU A 102 -0.65 -8.48 10.70
N ILE A 103 0.47 -7.83 10.38
CA ILE A 103 0.94 -7.59 9.02
C ILE A 103 2.28 -8.29 8.81
N LYS A 104 2.37 -9.10 7.76
CA LYS A 104 3.62 -9.67 7.26
C LYS A 104 4.05 -9.01 5.97
N TYR A 105 5.36 -8.89 5.76
CA TYR A 105 5.90 -8.34 4.52
C TYR A 105 6.25 -9.45 3.54
N SER A 106 5.89 -9.23 2.28
CA SER A 106 6.28 -10.07 1.15
C SER A 106 6.80 -9.19 0.02
N TYR A 107 7.42 -9.81 -0.99
CA TYR A 107 7.71 -9.12 -2.24
C TYR A 107 6.47 -9.08 -3.13
N THR A 108 6.33 -8.00 -3.90
CA THR A 108 5.41 -8.00 -5.06
C THR A 108 5.73 -9.17 -5.98
N SER A 109 4.74 -10.03 -6.23
CA SER A 109 4.88 -11.20 -7.11
C SER A 109 3.79 -11.28 -8.19
N ASP A 110 2.65 -10.62 -7.98
CA ASP A 110 1.56 -10.51 -8.93
C ASP A 110 1.77 -9.38 -9.96
N ARG A 111 1.76 -9.73 -11.25
CA ARG A 111 1.97 -8.78 -12.35
C ARG A 111 0.75 -7.88 -12.60
N GLY A 112 -0.47 -8.36 -12.31
CA GLY A 112 -1.71 -7.60 -12.48
C GLY A 112 -1.81 -6.47 -11.46
N ALA A 113 -1.67 -6.79 -10.17
CA ALA A 113 -1.66 -5.79 -9.11
C ALA A 113 -0.51 -4.77 -9.28
N THR A 114 0.67 -5.24 -9.73
CA THR A 114 1.79 -4.35 -10.09
C THR A 114 1.43 -3.42 -11.24
N GLY A 115 0.84 -3.95 -12.32
CA GLY A 115 0.41 -3.16 -13.48
C GLY A 115 -0.63 -2.09 -13.12
N ILE A 116 -1.55 -2.39 -12.20
CA ILE A 116 -2.56 -1.45 -11.72
C ILE A 116 -1.91 -0.31 -10.93
N MET A 117 -1.02 -0.62 -9.98
CA MET A 117 -0.28 0.43 -9.27
C MET A 117 0.49 1.32 -10.24
N VAL A 118 1.15 0.73 -11.24
CA VAL A 118 1.85 1.48 -12.29
C VAL A 118 0.88 2.42 -13.01
N ASN A 119 -0.23 1.90 -13.53
CA ASN A 119 -1.22 2.69 -14.24
C ASN A 119 -1.75 3.87 -13.39
N HIS A 120 -2.10 3.64 -12.12
CA HIS A 120 -2.52 4.72 -11.23
C HIS A 120 -1.43 5.78 -11.03
N THR A 121 -0.19 5.37 -10.76
CA THR A 121 0.91 6.32 -10.55
C THR A 121 1.22 7.16 -11.78
N LEU A 122 1.08 6.61 -12.99
CA LEU A 122 1.26 7.35 -14.25
C LEU A 122 0.16 8.39 -14.47
N ASN A 123 -1.09 8.04 -14.21
CA ASN A 123 -2.22 8.96 -14.37
C ASN A 123 -2.25 10.09 -13.33
N LEU A 124 -1.52 9.93 -12.21
CA LEU A 124 -1.34 10.97 -11.19
C LEU A 124 -0.12 11.87 -11.44
N ASN A 125 0.81 11.42 -12.29
CA ASN A 125 2.00 12.18 -12.64
C ASN A 125 1.78 13.50 -13.41
N PRO A 126 0.75 13.70 -14.27
CA PRO A 126 0.51 15.01 -14.88
C PRO A 126 0.20 16.13 -13.88
N TYR A 127 -0.06 15.81 -12.60
CA TYR A 127 -0.19 16.77 -11.51
C TYR A 127 1.14 17.08 -10.79
N SER A 128 2.26 16.52 -11.25
CA SER A 128 3.61 16.89 -10.81
C SER A 128 3.98 18.25 -11.45
N PRO A 129 4.32 19.29 -10.67
CA PRO A 129 4.69 20.60 -11.22
C PRO A 129 5.88 20.56 -12.18
N ASN A 130 6.71 19.51 -12.07
CA ASN A 130 7.84 19.26 -12.96
C ASN A 130 7.63 17.89 -13.60
N GLY A 131 7.31 17.88 -14.88
CA GLY A 131 7.06 16.68 -15.66
C GLY A 131 8.26 15.74 -15.65
N THR A 132 7.96 14.46 -15.45
CA THR A 132 8.78 13.29 -15.75
C THR A 132 9.99 13.05 -14.85
N GLU A 133 9.92 12.00 -14.03
CA GLU A 133 11.04 11.06 -13.91
C GLU A 133 10.50 9.64 -13.69
N TYR A 134 10.50 8.87 -14.77
CA TYR A 134 10.28 7.43 -14.75
C TYR A 134 11.53 6.76 -14.19
N LEU A 135 11.42 6.10 -13.04
CA LEU A 135 12.26 4.97 -12.66
C LEU A 135 11.39 3.97 -11.90
N PHE A 136 10.94 2.94 -12.63
CA PHE A 136 10.42 1.70 -12.05
C PHE A 136 11.57 0.87 -11.49
#